data_AF-A0A8R2NMS1-F1
#
_entry.id   AF-A0A8R2NMS1-F1
#
_cell.length_a   1.000
_cell.length_b   1.000
_cell.length_c   1.000
_cell.angle_alpha   90.00
_cell.angle_beta   90.00
_cell.angle_gamma   90.00
#
_symmetry.space_group_name_H-M   'P 1'
#
loop_
_entity.id
_entity.type
_entity.pdbx_description
1 polymer ?
#
loop_
_entity_poly.entity_id
_entity_poly.type
_entity_poly.pdbx_seq_one_letter_code
_entity_poly.pdbx_strand_id
1 'polypeptide(L)'
;MKRSGKITDLFQLRTNKLPKTTDTDNIENIGSVENENVVSTSINFDSQDIGAYINLREKNIILNDLKREQLLTSPWVLPSGYVFPIDNTNKRNLRFQMSWINRFPWLVYSEIEKGALCKFCVLFSNSDTGKGSHEKTKSFVTQPFKKWKNVIEKSNDHENQILIDVGSEVTIPRCVKKQINRDNTTSQSPEEYYKRTIFNSFLDHTIVHLADRFIKHKEIITNLEKVIPSLINVNSIDLLKDTITFYESLLPDSTVFNEEFSTWKLKCLKNSIEKKPSNAVESLLECDERFFPNIRKLSSNCCSEIFSLYGIIII
;
A
#
# COMPACT_ATOMS: atom_id res chain seq x y z
N MET A 1 20.62 31.60 -19.89
CA MET A 1 19.54 30.79 -20.51
C MET A 1 19.38 29.50 -19.72
N LYS A 2 18.40 29.42 -18.81
CA LYS A 2 18.05 28.18 -18.11
C LYS A 2 16.60 27.84 -18.46
N ARG A 3 16.39 26.70 -19.11
CA ARG A 3 15.05 26.19 -19.46
C ARG A 3 14.28 25.91 -18.17
N SER A 4 13.09 26.48 -18.04
CA SER A 4 12.12 26.16 -16.98
C SER A 4 11.59 24.74 -17.21
N GLY A 5 11.88 23.81 -16.29
CA GLY A 5 11.28 22.47 -16.32
C GLY A 5 9.78 22.55 -16.08
N LYS A 6 9.00 21.71 -16.77
CA LYS A 6 7.55 21.61 -16.55
C LYS A 6 7.29 20.70 -15.36
N ILE A 7 6.20 20.91 -14.63
CA ILE A 7 5.82 20.08 -13.47
C ILE A 7 5.68 18.59 -13.83
N THR A 8 5.34 18.28 -15.08
CA THR A 8 5.30 16.93 -15.64
C THR A 8 6.61 16.18 -15.49
N ASP A 9 7.72 16.91 -15.58
CA ASP A 9 9.07 16.32 -15.60
C ASP A 9 9.46 15.85 -14.19
N LEU A 10 8.96 16.52 -13.14
CA LEU A 10 9.19 16.16 -11.73
C LEU A 10 8.49 14.86 -11.31
N PHE A 11 7.27 14.63 -11.80
CA PHE A 11 6.54 13.39 -11.51
C PHE A 11 7.10 12.19 -12.27
N GLN A 12 7.54 12.38 -13.53
CA GLN A 12 8.17 11.32 -14.32
C GLN A 12 9.54 10.89 -13.76
N LEU A 13 10.33 11.82 -13.20
CA LEU A 13 11.61 11.51 -12.55
C LEU A 13 11.47 10.57 -11.34
N ARG A 14 10.32 10.60 -10.66
CA ARG A 14 10.05 9.76 -9.48
C ARG A 14 9.51 8.38 -9.84
N THR A 15 8.79 8.25 -10.96
CA THR A 15 8.19 6.99 -11.42
C THR A 15 9.16 6.09 -12.17
N ASN A 16 10.25 6.63 -12.72
CA ASN A 16 11.22 5.85 -13.50
C ASN A 16 12.19 5.00 -12.65
N LYS A 17 11.98 4.92 -11.33
CA LYS A 17 12.83 4.16 -10.40
C LYS A 17 12.19 2.89 -9.82
N LEU A 18 11.08 2.40 -10.37
CA LEU A 18 10.54 1.10 -9.98
C LEU A 18 10.26 0.22 -11.20
N PRO A 19 10.70 -1.06 -11.23
CA PRO A 19 10.38 -1.98 -12.31
C PRO A 19 8.88 -2.29 -12.32
N LYS A 20 8.30 -2.34 -13.51
CA LYS A 20 6.96 -2.88 -13.73
C LYS A 20 7.05 -4.40 -13.73
N THR A 21 6.38 -5.07 -12.81
CA THR A 21 5.95 -6.45 -12.98
C THR A 21 4.43 -6.49 -12.92
N THR A 22 3.86 -6.87 -14.05
CA THR A 22 2.50 -7.38 -14.18
C THR A 22 2.39 -8.66 -13.37
N ASP A 23 1.30 -8.84 -12.63
CA ASP A 23 0.48 -10.06 -12.73
C ASP A 23 -0.87 -9.83 -12.03
N THR A 24 -1.90 -10.30 -12.72
CA THR A 24 -3.30 -10.38 -12.31
C THR A 24 -3.47 -11.41 -11.21
N ASP A 25 -4.34 -11.17 -10.23
CA ASP A 25 -5.30 -12.17 -9.75
C ASP A 25 -6.42 -11.54 -8.92
N ASN A 26 -7.63 -12.04 -9.17
CA ASN A 26 -8.86 -11.78 -8.42
C ASN A 26 -8.83 -12.52 -7.07
N ILE A 27 -9.54 -12.04 -6.04
CA ILE A 27 -10.55 -12.78 -5.26
C ILE A 27 -11.15 -11.89 -4.16
N GLU A 28 -12.41 -12.24 -3.89
CA GLU A 28 -13.49 -11.67 -3.10
C GLU A 28 -13.25 -11.52 -1.57
N ASN A 29 -13.87 -10.47 -1.03
CA ASN A 29 -14.81 -10.39 0.11
C ASN A 29 -14.50 -11.05 1.49
N ILE A 30 -14.98 -10.36 2.56
CA ILE A 30 -15.18 -10.71 4.00
C ILE A 30 -14.54 -9.60 4.86
N GLY A 31 -15.20 -8.91 5.81
CA GLY A 31 -16.52 -9.03 6.39
C GLY A 31 -16.83 -7.82 7.28
N SER A 32 -18.10 -7.70 7.63
CA SER A 32 -18.76 -6.65 8.41
C SER A 32 -18.31 -6.55 9.87
N VAL A 33 -18.13 -5.31 10.35
CA VAL A 33 -18.28 -4.94 11.77
C VAL A 33 -19.04 -3.61 11.84
N GLU A 34 -20.30 -3.68 12.30
CA GLU A 34 -21.11 -2.58 12.85
C GLU A 34 -20.48 -2.09 14.18
N ASN A 35 -20.60 -0.87 14.70
CA ASN A 35 -21.43 0.31 14.50
C ASN A 35 -20.70 1.46 15.25
N GLU A 36 -20.82 2.71 14.79
CA GLU A 36 -21.13 3.83 15.70
C GLU A 36 -21.57 5.08 14.90
N ASN A 37 -22.67 5.67 15.35
CA ASN A 37 -23.42 6.73 14.69
C ASN A 37 -22.60 8.00 14.45
N VAL A 38 -22.29 8.29 13.18
CA VAL A 38 -21.93 9.63 12.71
C VAL A 38 -22.87 9.97 11.56
N VAL A 39 -23.56 11.11 11.67
CA VAL A 39 -24.44 11.66 10.64
C VAL A 39 -23.70 11.69 9.31
N SER A 40 -24.03 10.73 8.45
CA SER A 40 -23.40 10.51 7.16
C SER A 40 -23.98 11.50 6.16
N THR A 41 -23.23 12.57 5.88
CA THR A 41 -23.32 13.16 4.55
C THR A 41 -22.83 12.07 3.61
N SER A 42 -23.73 11.44 2.85
CA SER A 42 -23.43 10.29 1.98
C SER A 42 -22.44 10.68 0.89
N ILE A 43 -21.15 10.62 1.20
CA ILE A 43 -20.10 10.80 0.22
C ILE A 43 -19.95 9.47 -0.48
N ASN A 44 -20.30 9.46 -1.76
CA ASN A 44 -20.09 8.30 -2.61
C ASN A 44 -18.57 8.10 -2.79
N PHE A 45 -17.99 7.20 -1.99
CA PHE A 45 -16.57 6.84 -2.06
C PHE A 45 -16.19 6.16 -3.39
N ASP A 46 -17.17 5.78 -4.21
CA ASP A 46 -16.93 5.27 -5.58
C ASP A 46 -16.79 6.40 -6.61
N SER A 47 -17.10 7.64 -6.23
CA SER A 47 -16.96 8.78 -7.14
C SER A 47 -15.51 8.96 -7.58
N GLN A 48 -15.30 9.08 -8.88
CA GLN A 48 -14.03 9.48 -9.48
C GLN A 48 -13.94 11.01 -9.68
N ASP A 49 -15.00 11.74 -9.33
CA ASP A 49 -15.03 13.20 -9.40
C ASP A 49 -14.33 13.79 -8.17
N ILE A 50 -13.24 14.52 -8.43
CA ILE A 50 -12.42 15.18 -7.40
C ILE A 50 -13.25 16.14 -6.52
N GLY A 51 -14.34 16.70 -7.04
CA GLY A 51 -15.24 17.59 -6.29
C GLY A 51 -15.87 16.94 -5.06
N ALA A 52 -16.11 15.62 -5.08
CA ALA A 52 -16.64 14.90 -3.92
C ALA A 52 -15.69 14.97 -2.70
N TYR A 53 -14.40 15.15 -2.98
CA TYR A 53 -13.29 15.13 -2.02
C TYR A 53 -12.79 16.55 -1.68
N ILE A 54 -13.56 17.60 -1.94
CA ILE A 54 -13.26 18.93 -1.38
C ILE A 54 -13.52 18.91 0.14
N ASN A 55 -12.69 19.64 0.90
CA ASN A 55 -12.80 19.81 2.35
C ASN A 55 -12.80 18.49 3.15
N LEU A 56 -11.98 17.51 2.75
CA LEU A 56 -11.85 16.20 3.43
C LEU A 56 -11.69 16.33 4.95
N ARG A 57 -10.92 17.33 5.41
CA ARG A 57 -10.68 17.57 6.83
C ARG A 57 -11.94 18.05 7.56
N GLU A 58 -12.72 18.95 6.97
CA GLU A 58 -14.00 19.42 7.56
C GLU A 58 -15.01 18.28 7.61
N LYS A 59 -14.95 17.35 6.64
CA LYS A 59 -15.77 16.15 6.55
C LYS A 59 -15.24 14.98 7.41
N ASN A 60 -14.09 15.13 8.08
CA ASN A 60 -13.39 14.09 8.83
C ASN A 60 -13.14 12.79 8.04
N ILE A 61 -12.77 12.92 6.77
CA ILE A 61 -12.51 11.77 5.87
C ILE A 61 -11.02 11.57 5.69
N ILE A 62 -10.57 10.35 5.95
CA ILE A 62 -9.21 9.91 5.70
C ILE A 62 -9.22 9.06 4.43
N LEU A 63 -8.58 9.56 3.37
CA LEU A 63 -8.33 8.77 2.17
C LEU A 63 -7.08 7.92 2.36
N ASN A 64 -7.13 6.67 1.92
CA ASN A 64 -5.95 5.82 1.80
C ASN A 64 -5.16 6.17 0.53
N ASP A 65 -3.91 5.72 0.46
CA ASP A 65 -3.02 6.08 -0.65
C ASP A 65 -3.43 5.42 -1.97
N LEU A 66 -4.01 4.21 -1.92
CA LEU A 66 -4.57 3.54 -3.09
C LEU A 66 -5.69 4.37 -3.75
N LYS A 67 -6.60 4.94 -2.96
CA LYS A 67 -7.67 5.80 -3.47
C LYS A 67 -7.12 7.10 -4.03
N ARG A 68 -6.12 7.70 -3.38
CA ARG A 68 -5.44 8.89 -3.91
C ARG A 68 -4.81 8.59 -5.27
N GLU A 69 -4.09 7.48 -5.39
CA GLU A 69 -3.50 7.04 -6.65
C GLU A 69 -4.56 6.83 -7.74
N GLN A 70 -5.66 6.14 -7.41
CA GLN A 70 -6.78 5.94 -8.33
C GLN A 70 -7.33 7.28 -8.85
N LEU A 71 -7.55 8.25 -7.95
CA LEU A 71 -8.06 9.59 -8.30
C LEU A 71 -7.06 10.43 -9.09
N LEU A 72 -5.75 10.20 -8.93
CA LEU A 72 -4.72 10.88 -9.69
C LEU A 72 -4.55 10.33 -11.12
N THR A 73 -4.62 9.00 -11.25
CA THR A 73 -4.36 8.26 -12.49
C THR A 73 -5.60 8.18 -13.38
N SER A 74 -6.78 8.01 -12.77
CA SER A 74 -8.07 7.85 -13.45
C SER A 74 -9.14 8.76 -12.85
N PRO A 75 -8.98 10.11 -12.93
CA PRO A 75 -10.04 11.03 -12.55
C PRO A 75 -11.25 10.84 -13.46
N TRP A 76 -12.42 11.33 -13.02
CA TRP A 76 -13.67 11.26 -13.79
C TRP A 76 -13.46 11.60 -15.27
N VAL A 77 -13.83 10.65 -16.13
CA VAL A 77 -13.66 10.76 -17.58
C VAL A 77 -14.87 11.48 -18.16
N LEU A 78 -14.59 12.55 -18.89
CA LEU A 78 -15.60 13.31 -19.61
C LEU A 78 -16.27 12.44 -20.69
N PRO A 79 -17.61 12.28 -20.68
CA PRO A 79 -18.33 11.53 -21.71
C PRO A 79 -18.08 12.11 -23.11
N SER A 80 -18.12 11.24 -24.13
CA SER A 80 -17.99 11.67 -25.53
C SER A 80 -19.09 12.67 -25.89
N GLY A 81 -18.71 13.86 -26.37
CA GLY A 81 -19.65 14.93 -26.70
C GLY A 81 -20.13 15.78 -25.51
N TYR A 82 -19.54 15.63 -24.32
CA TYR A 82 -19.92 16.42 -23.15
C TYR A 82 -19.78 17.94 -23.41
N VAL A 83 -20.87 18.68 -23.14
CA VAL A 83 -20.92 20.15 -23.28
C VAL A 83 -20.80 20.78 -21.91
N PHE A 84 -19.69 21.47 -21.66
CA PHE A 84 -19.49 22.20 -20.42
C PHE A 84 -20.57 23.27 -20.22
N PRO A 85 -21.13 23.37 -19.00
CA PRO A 85 -22.20 24.31 -18.69
C PRO A 85 -21.72 25.76 -18.84
N ILE A 86 -22.64 26.61 -19.27
CA ILE A 86 -22.45 28.05 -19.35
C ILE A 86 -23.03 28.67 -18.09
N ASP A 87 -22.28 29.56 -17.47
CA ASP A 87 -22.79 30.37 -16.37
C ASP A 87 -23.54 31.57 -16.95
N ASN A 88 -24.88 31.56 -16.81
CA ASN A 88 -25.79 32.59 -17.33
C ASN A 88 -25.54 33.98 -16.72
N THR A 89 -24.73 34.09 -15.66
CA THR A 89 -24.33 35.37 -15.07
C THR A 89 -23.29 36.12 -15.91
N ASN A 90 -22.57 35.43 -16.80
CA ASN A 90 -21.51 36.02 -17.62
C ASN A 90 -22.04 36.46 -18.98
N LYS A 91 -21.90 37.76 -19.29
CA LYS A 91 -22.29 38.38 -20.59
C LYS A 91 -21.67 37.74 -21.84
N ARG A 92 -20.64 36.89 -21.69
CA ARG A 92 -19.83 36.34 -22.80
C ARG A 92 -20.00 34.83 -23.02
N ASN A 93 -20.95 34.17 -22.34
CA ASN A 93 -21.21 32.73 -22.49
C ASN A 93 -19.94 31.87 -22.44
N LEU A 94 -18.99 32.23 -21.57
CA LEU A 94 -17.74 31.50 -21.44
C LEU A 94 -17.98 30.17 -20.73
N ARG A 95 -17.27 29.14 -21.14
CA ARG A 95 -17.33 27.78 -20.57
C ARG A 95 -15.94 27.19 -20.45
N PHE A 96 -15.85 26.12 -19.65
CA PHE A 96 -14.62 25.34 -19.55
C PHE A 96 -14.22 24.74 -20.90
N GLN A 97 -12.92 24.64 -21.16
CA GLN A 97 -12.38 24.07 -22.40
C GLN A 97 -11.48 22.86 -22.12
N MET A 98 -11.66 21.80 -22.91
CA MET A 98 -10.85 20.58 -22.82
C MET A 98 -9.35 20.85 -23.00
N SER A 99 -9.01 21.80 -23.86
CA SER A 99 -7.62 22.21 -24.12
C SER A 99 -6.88 22.66 -22.86
N TRP A 100 -7.58 23.13 -21.82
CA TRP A 100 -6.95 23.53 -20.56
C TRP A 100 -6.48 22.33 -19.74
N ILE A 101 -7.17 21.18 -19.78
CA ILE A 101 -6.73 19.95 -19.12
C ILE A 101 -5.43 19.46 -19.75
N ASN A 102 -5.34 19.50 -21.08
CA ASN A 102 -4.12 19.13 -21.80
C ASN A 102 -2.95 20.08 -21.52
N ARG A 103 -3.25 21.36 -21.26
CA ARG A 103 -2.25 22.38 -20.92
C ARG A 103 -1.78 22.28 -19.48
N PHE A 104 -2.67 21.98 -18.55
CA PHE A 104 -2.43 21.95 -17.12
C PHE A 104 -2.78 20.55 -16.57
N PRO A 105 -1.82 19.61 -16.50
CA PRO A 105 -2.09 18.21 -16.12
C PRO A 105 -2.66 18.00 -14.70
N TRP A 106 -2.53 19.02 -13.85
CA TRP A 106 -3.12 19.05 -12.50
C TRP A 106 -4.59 19.49 -12.50
N LEU A 107 -5.07 20.13 -13.58
CA LEU A 107 -6.39 20.72 -13.70
C LEU A 107 -7.42 19.67 -14.10
N VAL A 108 -8.49 19.57 -13.34
CA VAL A 108 -9.64 18.70 -13.62
C VAL A 108 -10.92 19.49 -13.55
N TYR A 109 -11.93 19.08 -14.32
CA TYR A 109 -13.28 19.60 -14.19
C TYR A 109 -14.08 18.70 -13.26
N SER A 110 -14.81 19.30 -12.31
CA SER A 110 -15.77 18.59 -11.47
C SER A 110 -17.18 18.88 -11.96
N GLU A 111 -17.92 17.81 -12.22
CA GLU A 111 -19.33 17.85 -12.60
C GLU A 111 -20.20 18.17 -11.40
N ILE A 112 -19.85 17.64 -10.22
CA ILE A 112 -20.54 17.93 -8.95
C ILE A 112 -20.46 19.43 -8.63
N GLU A 113 -19.27 20.00 -8.72
CA GLU A 113 -19.00 21.38 -8.32
C GLU A 113 -19.14 22.39 -9.48
N LYS A 114 -19.36 21.88 -10.70
CA LYS A 114 -19.50 22.63 -11.95
C LYS A 114 -18.35 23.60 -12.20
N GLY A 115 -17.12 23.19 -11.92
CA GLY A 115 -15.96 24.05 -12.08
C GLY A 115 -14.62 23.33 -12.00
N ALA A 116 -13.55 24.11 -12.15
CA ALA A 116 -12.21 23.56 -12.27
C ALA A 116 -11.50 23.45 -10.92
N LEU A 117 -10.81 22.34 -10.70
CA LEU A 117 -10.09 22.01 -9.47
C LEU A 117 -8.67 21.53 -9.78
N CYS A 118 -7.79 21.59 -8.78
CA CYS A 118 -6.47 21.00 -8.81
C CYS A 118 -6.51 19.66 -8.08
N LYS A 119 -6.33 18.56 -8.82
CA LYS A 119 -6.39 17.21 -8.22
C LYS A 119 -5.30 16.99 -7.16
N PHE A 120 -4.13 17.59 -7.30
CA PHE A 120 -3.07 17.48 -6.31
C PHE A 120 -3.42 18.24 -5.03
N CYS A 121 -3.78 19.52 -5.14
CA CYS A 121 -4.09 20.31 -3.96
C CYS A 121 -5.34 19.80 -3.23
N VAL A 122 -6.39 19.35 -3.94
CA VAL A 122 -7.58 18.80 -3.29
C VAL A 122 -7.26 17.54 -2.46
N LEU A 123 -6.39 16.64 -2.98
CA LEU A 123 -6.10 15.36 -2.33
C LEU A 123 -5.00 15.43 -1.26
N PHE A 124 -4.11 16.41 -1.34
CA PHE A 124 -2.89 16.48 -0.51
C PHE A 124 -2.71 17.78 0.28
N SER A 125 -3.45 18.85 0.00
CA SER A 125 -3.28 20.09 0.75
C SER A 125 -3.85 19.98 2.17
N ASN A 126 -3.02 20.31 3.14
CA ASN A 126 -3.49 20.71 4.47
C ASN A 126 -4.12 22.09 4.31
N SER A 127 -5.35 22.28 4.79
CA SER A 127 -6.22 23.46 4.62
C SER A 127 -5.64 24.84 5.01
N ASP A 128 -4.40 24.89 5.49
CA ASP A 128 -3.76 26.05 6.13
C ASP A 128 -2.37 26.31 5.55
N THR A 129 -2.30 26.83 4.32
CA THR A 129 -1.07 27.35 3.73
C THR A 129 -1.09 28.88 3.72
N GLY A 130 -0.29 29.50 4.60
CA GLY A 130 -0.06 30.95 4.64
C GLY A 130 0.78 31.41 5.85
N LYS A 131 1.85 32.18 5.59
CA LYS A 131 2.51 33.02 6.61
C LYS A 131 1.57 34.20 6.89
N GLY A 132 0.65 34.00 7.84
CA GLY A 132 -0.41 34.96 8.15
C GLY A 132 -1.72 34.53 7.52
N SER A 133 -2.72 34.30 8.37
CA SER A 133 -4.04 33.73 8.06
C SER A 133 -4.95 34.64 7.22
N HIS A 134 -4.39 35.49 6.35
CA HIS A 134 -5.12 36.59 5.69
C HIS A 134 -5.35 36.42 4.19
N GLU A 135 -4.64 35.54 3.47
CA GLU A 135 -4.94 35.25 2.07
C GLU A 135 -5.17 33.77 1.81
N LYS A 136 -6.45 33.43 1.89
CA LYS A 136 -7.03 32.18 1.46
C LYS A 136 -7.05 32.15 -0.08
N THR A 137 -5.99 31.73 -0.77
CA THR A 137 -6.10 31.35 -2.20
C THR A 137 -6.80 29.99 -2.31
N LYS A 138 -8.10 30.01 -2.00
CA LYS A 138 -9.05 28.89 -2.02
C LYS A 138 -9.38 28.37 -3.42
N SER A 139 -8.99 29.13 -4.44
CA SER A 139 -9.32 28.86 -5.84
C SER A 139 -8.67 27.55 -6.31
N PHE A 140 -9.42 26.72 -7.02
CA PHE A 140 -9.05 25.37 -7.48
C PHE A 140 -8.92 24.31 -6.37
N VAL A 141 -9.00 24.67 -5.08
CA VAL A 141 -8.77 23.73 -3.97
C VAL A 141 -10.02 23.54 -3.12
N THR A 142 -10.41 24.55 -2.35
CA THR A 142 -11.63 24.49 -1.53
C THR A 142 -12.83 25.07 -2.26
N GLN A 143 -12.58 25.86 -3.31
CA GLN A 143 -13.62 26.41 -4.17
C GLN A 143 -13.30 26.12 -5.64
N PRO A 144 -14.25 25.55 -6.41
CA PRO A 144 -14.08 25.34 -7.84
C PRO A 144 -13.89 26.69 -8.56
N PHE A 145 -12.91 26.76 -9.45
CA PHE A 145 -12.69 27.94 -10.26
C PHE A 145 -13.71 27.97 -11.41
N LYS A 146 -14.41 29.10 -11.53
CA LYS A 146 -15.47 29.33 -12.54
C LYS A 146 -15.25 30.60 -13.39
N LYS A 147 -14.23 31.41 -13.09
CA LYS A 147 -13.97 32.69 -13.77
C LYS A 147 -13.15 32.51 -15.06
N TRP A 148 -13.80 31.97 -16.09
CA TRP A 148 -13.16 31.51 -17.32
C TRP A 148 -12.32 32.56 -18.08
N LYS A 149 -12.66 33.85 -17.99
CA LYS A 149 -11.90 34.93 -18.65
C LYS A 149 -10.41 34.94 -18.23
N ASN A 150 -10.13 34.64 -16.97
CA ASN A 150 -8.79 34.76 -16.38
C ASN A 150 -8.19 33.38 -16.09
N VAL A 151 -8.74 32.30 -16.65
CA VAL A 151 -8.35 30.93 -16.30
C VAL A 151 -6.87 30.66 -16.57
N ILE A 152 -6.35 31.12 -17.72
CA ILE A 152 -4.95 30.86 -18.10
C ILE A 152 -3.99 31.54 -17.14
N GLU A 153 -4.22 32.82 -16.83
CA GLU A 153 -3.42 33.57 -15.87
C GLU A 153 -3.46 32.92 -14.49
N LYS A 154 -4.66 32.63 -13.98
CA LYS A 154 -4.83 32.03 -12.64
C LYS A 154 -4.30 30.60 -12.56
N SER A 155 -4.37 29.82 -13.64
CA SER A 155 -3.75 28.50 -13.71
C SER A 155 -2.22 28.60 -13.72
N ASN A 156 -1.62 29.55 -14.44
CA ASN A 156 -0.16 29.75 -14.40
C ASN A 156 0.29 30.19 -12.98
N ASP A 157 -0.43 31.12 -12.35
CA ASP A 157 -0.15 31.55 -10.97
C ASP A 157 -0.16 30.35 -10.01
N HIS A 158 -1.19 29.50 -10.11
CA HIS A 158 -1.34 28.32 -9.27
C HIS A 158 -0.26 27.27 -9.53
N GLU A 159 0.09 27.01 -10.80
CA GLU A 159 1.16 26.09 -11.18
C GLU A 159 2.51 26.53 -10.63
N ASN A 160 2.83 27.83 -10.72
CA ASN A 160 4.03 28.39 -10.12
C ASN A 160 4.04 28.20 -8.60
N GLN A 161 2.89 28.38 -7.92
CA GLN A 161 2.79 28.13 -6.49
C GLN A 161 3.03 26.66 -6.15
N ILE A 162 2.44 25.72 -6.90
CA ILE A 162 2.70 24.28 -6.70
C ILE A 162 4.19 23.98 -6.87
N LEU A 163 4.84 24.55 -7.89
CA LEU A 163 6.28 24.34 -8.11
C LEU A 163 7.13 24.90 -6.97
N ILE A 164 6.75 26.05 -6.41
CA ILE A 164 7.41 26.61 -5.22
C ILE A 164 7.20 25.67 -4.02
N ASP A 165 5.97 25.20 -3.80
CA ASP A 165 5.64 24.34 -2.65
C ASP A 165 6.35 22.97 -2.75
N VAL A 166 6.36 22.35 -3.94
CA VAL A 166 7.04 21.06 -4.18
C VAL A 166 8.57 21.21 -4.19
N GLY A 167 9.09 22.33 -4.68
CA GLY A 167 10.52 22.64 -4.75
C GLY A 167 11.07 23.31 -3.48
N SER A 168 10.24 23.57 -2.48
CA SER A 168 10.67 24.20 -1.23
C SER A 168 11.49 23.24 -0.38
N GLU A 169 12.49 23.78 0.32
CA GLU A 169 13.25 22.99 1.28
C GLU A 169 12.31 22.45 2.37
N VAL A 170 12.40 21.15 2.63
CA VAL A 170 11.65 20.49 3.71
C VAL A 170 11.97 21.23 5.01
N THR A 171 10.95 21.70 5.74
CA THR A 171 11.14 22.41 7.01
C THR A 171 10.66 21.57 8.19
N ILE A 172 11.26 21.80 9.36
CA ILE A 172 10.80 21.19 10.62
C ILE A 172 9.43 21.81 10.97
N PRO A 173 8.42 21.00 11.32
CA PRO A 173 7.13 21.50 11.78
C PRO A 173 7.29 22.43 12.98
N ARG A 174 6.38 23.39 13.13
CA ARG A 174 6.42 24.35 14.24
C ARG A 174 6.22 23.61 15.57
N CYS A 175 7.30 23.45 16.35
CA CYS A 175 7.25 22.96 17.71
C CYS A 175 6.93 24.09 18.69
N VAL A 176 5.93 23.89 19.55
CA VAL A 176 5.62 24.80 20.66
C VAL A 176 6.60 24.48 21.80
N LYS A 177 7.16 25.51 22.45
CA LYS A 177 8.19 25.34 23.51
C LYS A 177 7.78 24.40 24.65
N LYS A 178 6.47 24.23 24.89
CA LYS A 178 5.92 23.32 25.89
C LYS A 178 4.84 22.47 25.25
N GLN A 179 5.06 21.16 25.19
CA GLN A 179 4.06 20.16 24.87
C GLN A 179 3.78 19.34 26.13
N ILE A 180 2.52 18.98 26.38
CA ILE A 180 2.10 18.30 27.62
C ILE A 180 2.17 16.77 27.46
N ASN A 181 1.87 16.26 26.26
CA ASN A 181 1.70 14.82 26.01
C ASN A 181 2.80 14.20 25.13
N ARG A 182 3.79 14.97 24.69
CA ARG A 182 4.88 14.49 23.84
C ARG A 182 6.10 15.39 23.99
N ASP A 183 7.29 14.82 24.04
CA ASP A 183 8.53 15.61 24.01
C ASP A 183 8.80 16.19 22.62
N ASN A 184 9.31 17.41 22.61
CA ASN A 184 9.84 18.00 21.39
C ASN A 184 11.10 17.24 20.96
N THR A 185 11.05 16.59 19.81
CA THR A 185 12.24 15.97 19.23
C THR A 185 13.25 17.05 18.86
N THR A 186 14.38 17.08 19.54
CA THR A 186 15.49 17.98 19.19
C THR A 186 16.07 17.54 17.84
N SER A 187 16.39 18.49 16.97
CA SER A 187 17.01 18.22 15.67
C SER A 187 17.65 19.50 15.14
N GLN A 188 18.81 19.37 14.50
CA GLN A 188 19.50 20.51 13.87
C GLN A 188 19.13 20.68 12.39
N SER A 189 18.56 19.64 11.78
CA SER A 189 18.08 19.66 10.40
C SER A 189 16.69 19.01 10.24
N PRO A 190 15.94 19.40 9.21
CA PRO A 190 14.67 18.74 8.84
C PRO A 190 14.82 17.24 8.57
N GLU A 191 15.93 16.83 7.94
CA GLU A 191 16.22 15.42 7.69
C GLU A 191 16.36 14.62 8.99
N GLU A 192 17.12 15.13 9.95
CA GLU A 192 17.31 14.48 11.25
C GLU A 192 15.98 14.37 12.03
N TYR A 193 15.14 15.41 11.94
CA TYR A 193 13.81 15.41 12.55
C TYR A 193 12.91 14.30 12.00
N TYR A 194 12.75 14.22 10.67
CA TYR A 194 11.89 13.21 10.04
C TYR A 194 12.51 11.81 10.12
N LYS A 195 13.84 11.70 10.13
CA LYS A 195 14.52 10.44 10.42
C LYS A 195 14.10 9.89 11.78
N ARG A 196 14.12 10.73 12.82
CA ARG A 196 13.74 10.33 14.19
C ARG A 196 12.25 10.08 14.35
N THR A 197 11.40 10.91 13.74
CA THR A 197 9.96 10.90 14.02
C THR A 197 9.14 10.00 13.09
N ILE A 198 9.65 9.69 11.90
CA ILE A 198 8.95 8.87 10.90
C ILE A 198 9.79 7.64 10.55
N PHE A 199 11.01 7.85 10.06
CA PHE A 199 11.81 6.77 9.48
C PHE A 199 12.20 5.71 10.50
N ASN A 200 12.67 6.10 11.69
CA ASN A 200 13.04 5.15 12.73
C ASN A 200 11.83 4.33 13.21
N SER A 201 10.68 4.97 13.44
CA SER A 201 9.45 4.26 13.83
C SER A 201 9.00 3.28 12.75
N PHE A 202 9.13 3.64 11.48
CA PHE A 202 8.92 2.71 10.37
C PHE A 202 9.92 1.56 10.42
N LEU A 203 11.22 1.82 10.59
CA LEU A 203 12.23 0.77 10.68
C LEU A 203 11.95 -0.19 11.84
N ASP A 204 11.68 0.32 13.03
CA ASP A 204 11.35 -0.49 14.21
C ASP A 204 10.13 -1.38 13.93
N HIS A 205 9.08 -0.80 13.34
CA HIS A 205 7.90 -1.56 12.94
C HIS A 205 8.24 -2.62 11.90
N THR A 206 9.01 -2.31 10.86
CA THR A 206 9.42 -3.30 9.86
C THR A 206 10.28 -4.41 10.45
N ILE A 207 11.19 -4.09 11.37
CA ILE A 207 12.02 -5.08 12.07
C ILE A 207 11.13 -6.02 12.87
N VAL A 208 10.16 -5.49 13.62
CA VAL A 208 9.21 -6.31 14.40
C VAL A 208 8.37 -7.20 13.47
N HIS A 209 7.87 -6.66 12.36
CA HIS A 209 7.07 -7.44 11.39
C HIS A 209 7.88 -8.55 10.73
N LEU A 210 9.12 -8.25 10.33
CA LEU A 210 10.02 -9.27 9.79
C LEU A 210 10.34 -10.32 10.86
N ALA A 211 10.66 -9.91 12.08
CA ALA A 211 10.94 -10.83 13.18
C ALA A 211 9.76 -11.74 13.48
N ASP A 212 8.53 -11.21 13.62
CA ASP A 212 7.32 -12.02 13.86
C ASP A 212 7.09 -13.03 12.72
N ARG A 213 7.25 -12.61 11.46
CA ARG A 213 7.14 -13.49 10.30
C ARG A 213 8.18 -14.60 10.33
N PHE A 214 9.45 -14.29 10.53
CA PHE A 214 10.53 -15.29 10.53
C PHE A 214 10.49 -16.21 11.76
N ILE A 215 10.03 -15.74 12.92
CA ILE A 215 9.87 -16.58 14.12
C ILE A 215 8.83 -17.67 13.89
N LYS A 216 7.66 -17.30 13.34
CA LYS A 216 6.59 -18.26 13.00
C LYS A 216 7.08 -19.29 11.98
N HIS A 217 7.76 -18.85 10.93
CA HIS A 217 8.33 -19.76 9.93
C HIS A 217 9.45 -20.64 10.50
N LYS A 218 10.28 -20.14 11.42
CA LYS A 218 11.33 -20.95 12.07
C LYS A 218 10.72 -22.13 12.82
N GLU A 219 9.65 -21.92 13.57
CA GLU A 219 8.97 -22.98 14.31
C GLU A 219 8.33 -24.01 13.37
N ILE A 220 7.62 -23.55 12.34
CA ILE A 220 7.03 -24.41 11.31
C ILE A 220 8.11 -25.25 10.62
N ILE A 221 9.22 -24.65 10.19
CA ILE A 221 10.30 -25.35 9.49
C ILE A 221 11.02 -26.32 10.40
N THR A 222 11.29 -25.94 11.65
CA THR A 222 11.89 -26.87 12.63
C THR A 222 10.97 -28.09 12.83
N ASN A 223 9.65 -27.93 12.70
CA ASN A 223 8.70 -29.05 12.75
C ASN A 223 8.65 -29.84 11.45
N LEU A 224 8.72 -29.21 10.29
CA LEU A 224 8.79 -29.89 8.99
C LEU A 224 10.10 -30.65 8.80
N GLU A 225 11.21 -30.15 9.36
CA GLU A 225 12.50 -30.83 9.41
C GLU A 225 12.41 -32.18 10.14
N LYS A 226 11.48 -32.33 11.10
CA LYS A 226 11.24 -33.63 11.78
C LYS A 226 10.65 -34.70 10.85
N VAL A 227 10.20 -34.34 9.65
CA VAL A 227 9.77 -35.29 8.62
C VAL A 227 10.99 -35.89 7.88
N ILE A 228 12.11 -35.16 7.83
CA ILE A 228 13.33 -35.57 7.15
C ILE A 228 13.99 -36.69 7.95
N PRO A 229 14.19 -37.89 7.36
CA PRO A 229 14.75 -39.04 8.04
C PRO A 229 15.99 -38.71 8.87
N SER A 230 17.02 -38.08 8.30
CA SER A 230 18.27 -37.72 9.00
C SER A 230 18.06 -36.90 10.28
N LEU A 231 17.00 -36.09 10.34
CA LEU A 231 16.70 -35.17 11.43
C LEU A 231 15.63 -35.68 12.40
N ILE A 232 15.04 -36.86 12.14
CA ILE A 232 14.11 -37.51 13.07
C ILE A 232 14.83 -37.79 14.39
N ASN A 233 14.48 -37.04 15.44
CA ASN A 233 14.90 -37.32 16.79
C ASN A 233 14.10 -38.50 17.35
N VAL A 234 14.80 -39.53 17.82
CA VAL A 234 14.21 -40.74 18.41
C VAL A 234 13.30 -40.39 19.60
N ASN A 235 13.65 -39.33 20.34
CA ASN A 235 13.00 -38.93 21.59
C ASN A 235 11.83 -37.94 21.41
N SER A 236 11.66 -37.30 20.26
CA SER A 236 10.49 -36.44 19.99
C SER A 236 9.42 -37.26 19.28
N ILE A 237 8.24 -37.36 19.90
CA ILE A 237 7.19 -38.30 19.46
C ILE A 237 6.21 -37.62 18.48
N ASP A 238 5.99 -36.31 18.56
CA ASP A 238 4.91 -35.66 17.79
C ASP A 238 5.41 -34.46 16.96
N LEU A 239 4.89 -34.33 15.73
CA LEU A 239 4.79 -33.01 15.08
C LEU A 239 3.89 -32.13 15.97
N LEU A 240 4.19 -30.83 16.07
CA LEU A 240 3.30 -29.93 16.80
C LEU A 240 1.91 -29.97 16.16
N LYS A 241 0.87 -30.12 16.98
CA LYS A 241 -0.53 -30.03 16.54
C LYS A 241 -0.76 -28.77 15.71
N ASP A 242 -0.13 -27.66 16.09
CA ASP A 242 -0.23 -26.38 15.40
C ASP A 242 0.30 -26.41 13.97
N THR A 243 1.33 -27.22 13.69
CA THR A 243 1.82 -27.43 12.32
C THR A 243 0.84 -28.27 11.50
N ILE A 244 0.22 -29.28 12.11
CA ILE A 244 -0.80 -30.11 11.45
C ILE A 244 -2.04 -29.26 11.14
N THR A 245 -2.53 -28.48 12.10
CA THR A 245 -3.64 -27.53 11.91
C THR A 245 -3.34 -26.52 10.81
N PHE A 246 -2.11 -25.99 10.76
CA PHE A 246 -1.71 -25.04 9.71
C PHE A 246 -1.74 -25.66 8.31
N TYR A 247 -1.35 -26.92 8.18
CA TYR A 247 -1.32 -27.64 6.90
C TYR A 247 -2.58 -28.46 6.61
N GLU A 248 -3.58 -28.44 7.48
CA GLU A 248 -4.77 -29.31 7.40
C GLU A 248 -5.47 -29.23 6.05
N SER A 249 -5.62 -28.03 5.49
CA SER A 249 -6.24 -27.80 4.18
C SER A 249 -5.40 -28.28 2.99
N LEU A 250 -4.11 -28.51 3.19
CA LEU A 250 -3.15 -28.93 2.16
C LEU A 250 -2.84 -30.43 2.22
N LEU A 251 -3.25 -31.12 3.29
CA LEU A 251 -3.05 -32.55 3.49
C LEU A 251 -4.16 -33.37 2.83
N PRO A 252 -3.85 -34.51 2.21
CA PRO A 252 -4.84 -35.47 1.71
C PRO A 252 -5.84 -35.94 2.78
N ASP A 253 -5.35 -36.26 3.99
CA ASP A 253 -6.19 -36.61 5.14
C ASP A 253 -5.43 -36.36 6.45
N SER A 254 -5.79 -35.29 7.18
CA SER A 254 -5.15 -34.91 8.44
C SER A 254 -5.42 -35.89 9.59
N THR A 255 -6.49 -36.68 9.52
CA THR A 255 -6.93 -37.54 10.63
C THR A 255 -6.04 -38.77 10.81
N VAL A 256 -5.56 -39.34 9.70
CA VAL A 256 -4.65 -40.50 9.67
C VAL A 256 -3.17 -40.11 9.77
N PHE A 257 -2.87 -38.81 9.83
CA PHE A 257 -1.50 -38.28 9.78
C PHE A 257 -0.59 -38.90 10.85
N ASN A 258 -1.06 -38.99 12.09
CA ASN A 258 -0.24 -39.47 13.21
C ASN A 258 0.15 -40.95 13.05
N GLU A 259 -0.74 -41.77 12.50
CA GLU A 259 -0.53 -43.19 12.25
C GLU A 259 0.45 -43.40 11.08
N GLU A 260 0.28 -42.62 10.02
CA GLU A 260 1.18 -42.56 8.88
C GLU A 260 2.59 -42.10 9.30
N PHE A 261 2.69 -41.03 10.08
CA PHE A 261 3.94 -40.49 10.59
C PHE A 261 4.66 -41.47 11.52
N SER A 262 3.93 -42.17 12.39
CA SER A 262 4.51 -43.21 13.25
C SER A 262 5.11 -44.36 12.42
N THR A 263 4.41 -44.77 11.36
CA THR A 263 4.88 -45.81 10.44
C THR A 263 6.09 -45.34 9.64
N TRP A 264 6.09 -44.09 9.18
CA TRP A 264 7.23 -43.45 8.51
C TRP A 264 8.45 -43.40 9.42
N LYS A 265 8.28 -42.96 10.68
CA LYS A 265 9.34 -42.94 11.69
C LYS A 265 9.96 -44.33 11.88
N LEU A 266 9.14 -45.37 12.02
CA LEU A 266 9.63 -46.75 12.15
C LEU A 266 10.40 -47.23 10.91
N LYS A 267 9.94 -46.87 9.71
CA LYS A 267 10.65 -47.16 8.45
C LYS A 267 12.02 -46.47 8.42
N CYS A 268 12.08 -45.20 8.77
CA CYS A 268 13.30 -44.40 8.78
C CYS A 268 14.32 -44.84 9.85
N LEU A 269 13.85 -45.38 10.98
CA LEU A 269 14.71 -45.91 12.04
C LEU A 269 15.29 -47.30 11.73
N LYS A 270 14.62 -48.09 10.88
CA LYS A 270 15.10 -49.43 10.47
C LYS A 270 16.15 -49.40 9.36
N ASN A 271 16.22 -48.32 8.58
CA ASN A 271 17.23 -48.18 7.52
C ASN A 271 18.61 -47.83 8.11
N SER A 272 19.67 -48.47 7.60
CA SER A 272 21.06 -48.15 7.96
C SER A 272 21.38 -46.67 7.70
N ILE A 273 22.20 -46.06 8.57
CA ILE A 273 22.56 -44.64 8.55
C ILE A 273 23.06 -44.16 7.15
N GLU A 274 23.76 -45.03 6.40
CA GLU A 274 24.29 -44.73 5.07
C GLU A 274 23.23 -44.58 3.96
N LYS A 275 21.99 -45.05 4.17
CA LYS A 275 20.88 -44.93 3.20
C LYS A 275 19.81 -43.93 3.64
N LYS A 276 20.10 -43.08 4.62
CA LYS A 276 19.11 -42.20 5.23
C LYS A 276 19.05 -40.86 4.47
N PRO A 277 17.88 -40.45 3.96
CA PRO A 277 17.75 -39.14 3.33
C PRO A 277 18.19 -38.01 4.26
N SER A 278 19.08 -37.17 3.76
CA SER A 278 19.73 -36.08 4.49
C SER A 278 18.98 -34.76 4.36
N ASN A 279 18.16 -34.62 3.33
CA ASN A 279 17.42 -33.41 2.98
C ASN A 279 15.97 -33.74 2.54
N ALA A 280 15.14 -32.70 2.46
CA ALA A 280 13.71 -32.83 2.12
C ALA A 280 13.47 -33.39 0.70
N VAL A 281 14.38 -33.13 -0.25
CA VAL A 281 14.28 -33.63 -1.64
C VAL A 281 14.52 -35.13 -1.70
N GLU A 282 15.58 -35.63 -1.06
CA GLU A 282 15.85 -37.07 -0.93
C GLU A 282 14.71 -37.77 -0.19
N SER A 283 14.18 -37.13 0.85
CA SER A 283 13.03 -37.65 1.62
C SER A 283 11.80 -37.81 0.73
N LEU A 284 11.54 -36.83 -0.14
CA LEU A 284 10.44 -36.85 -1.11
C LEU A 284 10.59 -37.97 -2.13
N LEU A 285 11.82 -38.28 -2.57
CA LEU A 285 12.09 -39.34 -3.54
C LEU A 285 11.90 -40.75 -2.95
N GLU A 286 12.19 -40.92 -1.65
CA GLU A 286 11.99 -42.21 -0.95
C GLU A 286 10.56 -42.41 -0.41
N CYS A 287 9.75 -41.34 -0.40
CA CYS A 287 8.39 -41.35 0.10
C CYS A 287 7.40 -41.81 -1.00
N ASP A 288 6.95 -43.07 -0.90
CA ASP A 288 5.91 -43.59 -1.80
C ASP A 288 4.54 -43.02 -1.42
N GLU A 289 3.92 -42.29 -2.35
CA GLU A 289 2.60 -41.64 -2.19
C GLU A 289 1.47 -42.61 -1.88
N ARG A 290 1.60 -43.89 -2.28
CA ARG A 290 0.58 -44.89 -1.98
C ARG A 290 0.55 -45.29 -0.51
N PHE A 291 1.67 -45.17 0.19
CA PHE A 291 1.81 -45.57 1.59
C PHE A 291 1.94 -44.37 2.53
N PHE A 292 2.47 -43.25 2.04
CA PHE A 292 2.75 -42.06 2.83
C PHE A 292 2.33 -40.75 2.11
N PRO A 293 1.05 -40.59 1.76
CA PRO A 293 0.56 -39.44 1.00
C PRO A 293 0.70 -38.10 1.75
N ASN A 294 0.44 -38.06 3.06
CA ASN A 294 0.54 -36.83 3.85
C ASN A 294 2.00 -36.43 4.08
N ILE A 295 2.87 -37.40 4.37
CA ILE A 295 4.31 -37.17 4.55
C ILE A 295 4.96 -36.64 3.28
N ARG A 296 4.58 -37.19 2.11
CA ARG A 296 5.06 -36.71 0.82
C ARG A 296 4.62 -35.26 0.57
N LYS A 297 3.37 -34.93 0.90
CA LYS A 297 2.83 -33.58 0.72
C LYS A 297 3.52 -32.55 1.64
N LEU A 298 3.74 -32.88 2.91
CA LEU A 298 4.53 -32.04 3.82
C LEU A 298 5.98 -31.89 3.38
N SER A 299 6.62 -32.96 2.91
CA SER A 299 8.00 -32.89 2.39
C SER A 299 8.09 -31.96 1.18
N SER A 300 7.08 -31.98 0.30
CA SER A 300 6.98 -31.06 -0.83
C SER A 300 6.80 -29.60 -0.38
N ASN A 301 5.94 -29.35 0.60
CA ASN A 301 5.72 -28.01 1.15
C ASN A 301 6.97 -27.48 1.86
N CYS A 302 7.67 -28.34 2.62
CA CYS A 302 8.95 -28.04 3.25
C CYS A 302 9.98 -27.56 2.22
N CYS A 303 10.12 -28.26 1.08
CA CYS A 303 10.95 -27.79 -0.02
C CYS A 303 10.55 -26.38 -0.47
N SER A 304 9.26 -26.12 -0.71
CA SER A 304 8.79 -24.81 -1.18
C SER A 304 9.01 -23.68 -0.16
N GLU A 305 8.82 -23.93 1.13
CA GLU A 305 9.03 -22.94 2.19
C GLU A 305 10.52 -22.63 2.39
N ILE A 306 11.39 -23.66 2.33
CA ILE A 306 12.84 -23.48 2.35
C ILE A 306 13.28 -22.62 1.16
N PHE A 307 12.81 -22.92 -0.06
CA PHE A 307 13.10 -22.09 -1.24
C PHE A 307 12.57 -20.66 -1.11
N SER A 308 11.37 -20.47 -0.57
CA SER A 308 10.80 -19.13 -0.34
C SER A 308 11.63 -18.31 0.65
N LEU A 309 12.18 -18.92 1.71
CA LEU A 309 13.03 -18.21 2.66
C LEU A 309 14.39 -17.85 2.07
N TYR A 310 15.02 -18.76 1.33
CA TYR A 310 16.28 -18.45 0.63
C TYR A 310 16.07 -17.38 -0.44
N GLY A 311 14.91 -17.36 -1.11
CA GLY A 311 14.53 -16.28 -2.04
C GLY A 311 14.34 -14.92 -1.36
N ILE A 312 13.81 -14.89 -0.13
CA ILE A 312 13.63 -13.65 0.65
C ILE A 312 14.97 -13.13 1.21
N ILE A 313 15.93 -14.01 1.52
CA ILE A 313 17.26 -13.61 2.06
C ILE A 313 18.18 -13.02 0.98
N ILE A 314 17.92 -13.28 -0.30
CA ILE A 314 18.76 -12.84 -1.43
C ILE A 314 18.30 -11.49 -2.05
N ILE A 315 17.16 -10.94 -1.61
CA ILE A 315 16.66 -9.60 -2.03
C ILE A 315 17.00 -8.57 -0.95
#